data_AF-A0A0F2QWU8-F1
#
_entry.id   AF-A0A0F2QWU8-F1
#
_cell.length_a   1.000
_cell.length_b   1.000
_cell.length_c   1.000
_cell.angle_alpha   90.00
_cell.angle_beta   90.00
_cell.angle_gamma   90.00
#
_symmetry.space_group_name_H-M   'P 1'
#
loop_
_entity.id
_entity.type
_entity.pdbx_description
1 polymer ?
#
loop_
_entity_poly.entity_id
_entity_poly.type
_entity_poly.pdbx_seq_one_letter_code
_entity_poly.pdbx_strand_id
1 'polypeptide(L)' 'MPKIPVPPNADKLSEMINKAILDCQITNEEYNEIQALADADGVTDKMEEQLLAQLHQMIADGTVKRVF' A
#
# COMPACT_ATOMS: atom_id res chain seq x y z
N MET A 1 27.40 -6.78 1.93
CA MET A 1 26.38 -5.73 2.06
C MET A 1 25.43 -6.16 3.18
N PRO A 2 25.17 -5.32 4.20
CA PRO A 2 24.13 -5.65 5.17
C PRO A 2 22.79 -5.68 4.42
N LYS A 3 22.02 -6.75 4.60
CA LYS A 3 20.64 -6.80 4.12
C LYS A 3 19.86 -5.80 4.98
N ILE A 4 19.34 -4.74 4.37
CA ILE A 4 18.33 -3.89 5.02
C ILE A 4 17.20 -4.86 5.41
N PRO A 5 16.76 -4.90 6.69
CA PRO A 5 15.63 -5.72 7.07
C PRO A 5 14.45 -5.33 6.19
N VAL A 6 13.92 -6.29 5.44
CA VAL A 6 12.63 -6.10 4.75
C VAL A 6 11.58 -6.04 5.86
N PRO A 7 10.76 -4.99 5.92
CA PRO A 7 9.68 -4.91 6.89
C PRO A 7 8.76 -6.13 6.70
N PRO A 8 8.28 -6.76 7.79
CA PRO A 8 7.53 -8.02 7.70
C PRO A 8 6.26 -7.91 6.84
N ASN A 9 5.75 -6.71 6.60
CA ASN A 9 4.51 -6.46 5.85
C ASN A 9 4.72 -5.83 4.47
N ALA A 10 5.95 -5.44 4.10
CA ALA A 10 6.21 -4.70 2.86
C ALA A 10 5.84 -5.50 1.59
N ASP A 11 6.06 -6.82 1.59
CA ASP A 11 5.70 -7.69 0.47
C ASP A 11 4.18 -7.73 0.26
N LYS A 12 3.42 -7.91 1.34
CA LYS A 12 1.94 -7.95 1.27
C LYS A 12 1.37 -6.58 0.89
N LEU A 13 1.92 -5.49 1.42
CA LEU A 13 1.54 -4.13 1.05
C LEU A 13 1.74 -3.87 -0.45
N SER A 14 2.89 -4.27 -0.97
CA SER A 14 3.22 -4.18 -2.40
C SER A 14 2.27 -5.01 -3.26
N GLU A 15 1.94 -6.25 -2.86
CA GLU A 15 0.99 -7.10 -3.59
C GLU A 15 -0.41 -6.47 -3.67
N MET A 16 -0.93 -5.93 -2.56
CA MET A 16 -2.25 -5.30 -2.53
C MET A 16 -2.31 -4.03 -3.38
N ILE A 17 -1.25 -3.21 -3.35
CA ILE A 17 -1.15 -2.03 -4.21
C ILE A 17 -1.09 -2.45 -5.67
N ASN A 18 -0.24 -3.42 -6.04
CA ASN A 18 -0.16 -3.90 -7.42
C ASN A 18 -1.49 -4.46 -7.92
N LYS A 19 -2.25 -5.17 -7.07
CA LYS A 19 -3.60 -5.62 -7.41
C LYS A 19 -4.53 -4.45 -7.72
N ALA A 20 -4.57 -3.44 -6.86
CA ALA A 20 -5.40 -2.25 -7.08
C ALA A 20 -5.06 -1.51 -8.38
N ILE A 21 -3.78 -1.50 -8.77
CA ILE A 21 -3.31 -0.95 -10.05
C ILE A 21 -3.82 -1.78 -11.22
N LEU A 22 -3.69 -3.11 -11.15
CA LEU A 22 -4.15 -4.02 -12.21
C LEU A 22 -5.67 -3.97 -12.39
N ASP A 23 -6.39 -3.87 -11.30
CA ASP A 23 -7.85 -3.79 -11.31
C ASP A 23 -8.34 -2.38 -11.69
N CYS A 24 -7.47 -1.36 -11.65
CA CYS A 24 -7.79 0.07 -11.75
C CYS A 24 -8.80 0.55 -10.69
N GLN A 25 -8.99 -0.22 -9.62
CA GLN A 25 -9.95 0.05 -8.56
C GLN A 25 -9.49 -0.55 -7.24
N ILE A 26 -9.94 0.05 -6.16
CA ILE A 26 -9.70 -0.42 -4.80
C ILE A 26 -10.98 -0.27 -3.99
N THR A 27 -11.39 -1.34 -3.31
CA THR A 27 -12.55 -1.30 -2.40
C THR A 27 -12.19 -0.59 -1.09
N ASN A 28 -13.20 -0.21 -0.31
CA ASN A 28 -12.96 0.32 1.04
C ASN A 28 -12.29 -0.69 1.97
N GLU A 29 -12.63 -1.98 1.84
CA GLU A 29 -12.04 -3.04 2.65
C GLU A 29 -10.55 -3.18 2.36
N GLU A 30 -10.16 -3.23 1.08
CA GLU A 30 -8.76 -3.31 0.65
C GLU A 30 -7.96 -2.07 1.04
N TYR A 31 -8.54 -0.87 0.91
CA TYR A 31 -7.89 0.37 1.34
C TYR A 31 -7.62 0.35 2.85
N ASN A 32 -8.59 -0.10 3.65
CA ASN A 32 -8.44 -0.16 5.10
C ASN A 32 -7.43 -1.24 5.51
N GLU A 33 -7.40 -2.39 4.81
CA GLU A 33 -6.39 -3.43 5.06
C GLU A 33 -4.99 -2.93 4.72
N ILE A 34 -4.80 -2.20 3.62
CA ILE A 34 -3.52 -1.55 3.27
C ILE A 34 -3.07 -0.59 4.38
N GLN A 35 -3.98 0.25 4.87
CA GLN A 35 -3.66 1.20 5.93
C GLN A 35 -3.32 0.50 7.26
N ALA A 36 -4.03 -0.58 7.58
CA ALA A 36 -3.77 -1.39 8.77
C ALA A 36 -2.44 -2.15 8.67
N LEU A 37 -2.08 -2.65 7.49
CA LEU A 37 -0.81 -3.36 7.26
C LEU A 37 0.39 -2.44 7.46
N ALA A 38 0.31 -1.20 6.98
CA ALA A 38 1.36 -0.20 7.12
C ALA A 38 1.49 0.40 8.54
N ASP A 39 0.55 0.08 9.43
CA ASP A 39 0.55 0.52 10.84
C ASP A 39 0.64 -0.69 11.81
N ALA A 40 0.75 -1.92 11.29
CA ALA A 40 0.55 -3.14 12.08
C ALA A 40 1.61 -3.38 13.16
N ASP A 41 2.82 -2.85 12.99
CA ASP A 41 3.89 -2.87 13.99
C ASP A 41 4.00 -1.55 14.78
N GLY A 42 3.08 -0.60 14.53
CA GLY A 42 3.08 0.75 15.09
C GLY A 42 4.24 1.63 14.60
N VAL A 43 4.95 1.21 13.54
CA VAL A 43 6.08 1.93 12.95
C VAL A 43 5.99 1.86 11.43
N THR A 44 5.42 2.89 10.81
CA THR A 44 5.51 3.03 9.35
C THR A 44 6.94 3.38 8.95
N ASP A 45 7.62 2.48 8.23
CA ASP A 45 8.97 2.75 7.74
C ASP A 45 8.97 3.49 6.38
N LYS A 46 10.14 3.97 5.95
CA LYS A 46 10.26 4.76 4.71
C LYS A 46 9.74 4.05 3.47
N MET A 47 9.90 2.73 3.39
CA MET A 47 9.41 1.93 2.27
C MET A 47 7.88 1.90 2.26
N GLU A 48 7.26 1.71 3.42
CA GLU A 48 5.80 1.74 3.58
C GLU A 48 5.22 3.13 3.31
N GLU A 49 5.87 4.19 3.79
CA GLU A 49 5.51 5.58 3.48
C GLU A 49 5.52 5.82 1.97
N GLN A 50 6.54 5.34 1.25
CA GLN A 50 6.65 5.49 -0.19
C GLN A 50 5.54 4.74 -0.94
N LEU A 51 5.22 3.52 -0.49
CA LEU A 51 4.16 2.70 -1.06
C LEU A 51 2.77 3.33 -0.85
N LEU A 52 2.49 3.82 0.36
CA LEU A 52 1.24 4.54 0.66
C LEU A 52 1.12 5.84 -0.14
N ALA A 53 2.21 6.61 -0.23
CA ALA A 53 2.24 7.84 -1.02
C ALA A 53 1.96 7.56 -2.50
N GLN A 54 2.53 6.48 -3.05
CA GLN A 54 2.24 6.05 -4.42
C GLN A 54 0.76 5.71 -4.59
N LEU A 55 0.18 4.87 -3.72
CA LEU A 55 -1.23 4.53 -3.77
C LEU A 55 -2.12 5.78 -3.70
N HIS A 56 -1.84 6.72 -2.79
CA HIS A 56 -2.59 7.96 -2.67
C HIS A 56 -2.49 8.84 -3.92
N GLN A 57 -1.31 8.91 -4.54
CA GLN A 57 -1.11 9.66 -5.77
C GLN A 57 -1.94 9.06 -6.93
N MET A 58 -1.97 7.73 -7.05
CA MET A 58 -2.75 7.02 -8.06
C MET A 58 -4.27 7.12 -7.84
N ILE A 59 -4.71 7.24 -6.60
CA ILE A 59 -6.12 7.56 -6.30
C ILE A 59 -6.42 9.01 -6.70
N ALA A 60 -5.51 9.93 -6.38
CA ALA A 60 -5.69 11.36 -6.64
C ALA A 60 -5.71 11.70 -8.14
N ASP A 61 -4.89 11.02 -8.95
CA ASP A 61 -4.84 11.23 -10.41
C ASP A 61 -5.89 10.41 -11.19
N GLY A 62 -6.61 9.51 -10.50
CA GLY A 62 -7.69 8.70 -11.06
C GLY A 62 -7.24 7.42 -11.77
N THR A 63 -5.95 7.06 -11.70
CA THR A 63 -5.43 5.77 -12.17
C THR A 63 -6.09 4.61 -11.43
N VAL A 64 -6.31 4.77 -10.11
CA VAL A 64 -7.05 3.81 -9.28
C VAL A 64 -8.30 4.49 -8.73
N LYS A 65 -9.48 3.89 -8.96
CA LYS A 65 -10.75 4.41 -8.43
C LYS A 65 -11.13 3.71 -7.12
N ARG A 66 -11.44 4.51 -6.10
CA ARG A 66 -12.01 3.97 -4.87
C ARG A 66 -13.49 3.65 -5.09
N VAL A 67 -13.86 2.39 -4.87
CA VAL A 67 -15.22 1.87 -5.05
C VAL A 67 -15.85 1.50 -3.70
N PHE A 68 -17.15 1.77 -3.56
CA PHE A 68 -17.93 1.60 -2.34
C PHE A 68 -18.89 0.41 -2.46
#